data_AF-A0A1F9F292-F1
#
_entry.id   AF-A0A1F9F292-F1
#
_cell.length_a   1.000
_cell.length_b   1.000
_cell.length_c   1.000
_cell.angle_alpha   90.00
_cell.angle_beta   90.00
_cell.angle_gamma   90.00
#
_symmetry.space_group_name_H-M   'P 1'
#
loop_
_entity.id
_entity.type
_entity.pdbx_description
1 polymer ?
#
loop_
_entity_poly.entity_id
_entity_poly.type
_entity_poly.pdbx_seq_one_letter_code
_entity_poly.pdbx_strand_id
1 'polypeptide(L)'
;MAQIFRRWTNSLPQVGTAAVLGGGALATFVVWYWFAPAHTDVGYAPAQPIPYSHKLHAGEMQIDCRYCHHTVEKSAHAGVPSTQVCMNCHRHVRKDSALLKPLRDSWDNGTSVGWKRVHKVPDYAYFNHSAHVQLGVGKNRAAVGCVTCHGRIDEMALVEQQEPLSMGWCLDCHDNPAANLRPVDKVTDMLWRADDEWRLTALAVAKTLNPPGSRTQAFKWRDDGTLETRATASCNGCHR
;
A
#
# COMPACT_ATOMS: atom_id res chain seq x y z
N MET A 1 62.78 -22.74 -28.27
CA MET A 1 62.00 -21.83 -27.40
C MET A 1 61.31 -22.66 -26.34
N ALA A 2 61.60 -22.45 -25.06
CA ALA A 2 60.92 -23.18 -23.99
C ALA A 2 59.44 -22.76 -23.93
N GLN A 3 58.52 -23.71 -23.85
CA GLN A 3 57.10 -23.42 -23.72
C GLN A 3 56.85 -22.85 -22.30
N ILE A 4 56.72 -21.52 -22.20
CA ILE A 4 56.60 -20.81 -20.92
C ILE A 4 55.27 -21.14 -20.20
N PHE A 5 54.19 -21.37 -20.95
CA PHE A 5 52.86 -21.68 -20.40
C PHE A 5 52.39 -23.09 -20.76
N ARG A 6 51.90 -23.84 -19.76
CA ARG A 6 51.34 -25.20 -19.98
C ARG A 6 50.04 -25.10 -20.79
N ARG A 7 49.71 -26.13 -21.58
CA ARG A 7 48.53 -26.11 -22.49
C ARG A 7 47.19 -25.82 -21.79
N TRP A 8 47.04 -26.23 -20.53
CA TRP A 8 45.83 -25.96 -19.73
C TRP A 8 45.66 -24.46 -19.40
N THR A 9 46.72 -23.66 -19.50
CA THR A 9 46.66 -22.21 -19.26
C THR A 9 45.83 -21.50 -20.34
N ASN A 10 45.63 -22.08 -21.53
CA ASN A 10 44.75 -21.51 -22.56
C ASN A 10 43.26 -21.48 -22.15
N SER A 11 42.80 -22.37 -21.27
CA SER A 11 41.41 -22.37 -20.81
C SER A 11 41.18 -21.39 -19.65
N LEU A 12 42.23 -20.91 -18.98
CA LEU A 12 42.09 -20.00 -17.84
C LEU A 12 41.42 -18.66 -18.21
N PRO A 13 41.79 -17.96 -19.30
CA PRO A 13 41.09 -16.75 -19.70
C PRO A 13 39.61 -17.00 -20.00
N GLN A 14 39.28 -18.10 -20.69
CA GLN A 14 37.90 -18.44 -21.05
C GLN A 14 37.04 -18.75 -19.82
N VAL A 15 37.55 -19.60 -18.92
CA VAL A 15 36.87 -19.94 -17.66
C VAL A 15 36.79 -18.72 -16.74
N GLY A 16 37.86 -17.92 -16.67
CA GLY A 16 37.89 -16.68 -15.88
C GLY A 16 36.85 -15.67 -16.38
N THR A 17 36.77 -15.42 -17.69
CA THR A 17 35.76 -14.54 -18.27
C THR A 17 34.35 -15.08 -18.03
N ALA A 18 34.11 -16.37 -18.24
CA ALA A 18 32.80 -16.99 -17.98
C ALA A 18 32.41 -16.90 -16.50
N ALA A 19 33.36 -17.12 -15.57
CA ALA A 19 33.13 -17.01 -14.14
C ALA A 19 32.83 -15.57 -13.71
N VAL A 20 33.54 -14.58 -14.26
CA VAL A 20 33.29 -13.16 -13.96
C VAL A 20 31.92 -12.72 -14.49
N LEU A 21 31.58 -13.08 -15.73
CA LEU A 21 30.28 -12.72 -16.31
C LEU A 21 29.13 -13.45 -15.62
N GLY A 22 29.26 -14.76 -15.41
CA GLY A 22 28.24 -15.57 -14.73
C GLY A 22 28.07 -15.18 -13.26
N GLY A 23 29.18 -15.00 -12.53
CA GLY A 23 29.16 -14.55 -11.15
C GLY A 23 28.63 -13.12 -11.00
N GLY A 24 29.02 -12.22 -11.91
CA GLY A 24 28.50 -10.85 -11.96
C GLY A 24 27.00 -10.82 -12.23
N ALA A 25 26.52 -11.53 -13.25
CA ALA A 25 25.10 -11.63 -13.56
C ALA A 25 24.29 -12.23 -12.40
N LEU A 26 24.81 -13.28 -11.76
CA LEU A 26 24.18 -13.89 -10.60
C LEU A 26 24.10 -12.91 -9.43
N ALA A 27 25.19 -12.21 -9.11
CA ALA A 27 25.23 -11.22 -8.04
C ALA A 27 24.23 -10.08 -8.31
N THR A 28 24.21 -9.54 -9.53
CA THR A 28 23.24 -8.52 -9.94
C THR A 28 21.80 -9.03 -9.80
N PHE A 29 21.51 -10.25 -10.25
CA PHE A 29 20.18 -10.85 -10.12
C PHE A 29 19.76 -11.01 -8.65
N VAL A 30 20.65 -11.54 -7.80
CA VAL A 30 20.38 -11.73 -6.37
C VAL A 30 20.10 -10.39 -5.68
N VAL A 31 20.94 -9.38 -5.93
CA VAL A 31 20.73 -8.06 -5.35
C VAL A 31 19.44 -7.45 -5.87
N TRP A 32 19.21 -7.47 -7.19
CA TRP A 32 18.01 -6.89 -7.80
C TRP A 32 16.72 -7.53 -7.29
N TYR A 33 16.70 -8.86 -7.13
CA TYR A 33 15.51 -9.57 -6.64
C TYR A 33 15.27 -9.33 -5.15
N TRP A 34 16.24 -9.63 -4.29
CA TRP A 34 16.01 -9.60 -2.83
C TRP A 34 15.93 -8.20 -2.23
N PHE A 35 16.51 -7.19 -2.89
CA PHE A 35 16.41 -5.80 -2.47
C PHE A 35 15.32 -5.02 -3.22
N ALA A 36 14.52 -5.69 -4.06
CA ALA A 36 13.34 -5.05 -4.64
C ALA A 36 12.32 -4.72 -3.54
N PRO A 37 11.59 -3.59 -3.64
CA PRO A 37 10.59 -3.21 -2.63
C PRO A 37 9.51 -4.26 -2.37
N ALA A 38 9.27 -5.16 -3.34
CA ALA A 38 8.36 -6.29 -3.19
C ALA A 38 8.78 -7.30 -2.10
N HIS A 39 10.04 -7.24 -1.64
CA HIS A 39 10.60 -8.23 -0.73
C HIS A 39 11.24 -7.63 0.53
N THR A 40 11.28 -6.30 0.68
CA THR A 40 11.91 -5.64 1.83
C THR A 40 10.95 -5.45 3.01
N ASP A 41 9.75 -4.94 2.75
CA ASP A 41 8.80 -4.55 3.80
C ASP A 41 7.55 -5.45 3.85
N VAL A 42 7.28 -6.19 2.76
CA VAL A 42 6.14 -7.11 2.67
C VAL A 42 6.31 -8.26 3.68
N GLY A 43 5.24 -8.56 4.42
CA GLY A 43 5.23 -9.54 5.50
C GLY A 43 5.63 -8.97 6.87
N TYR A 44 5.94 -7.67 6.98
CA TYR A 44 6.18 -7.04 8.28
C TYR A 44 4.92 -7.11 9.16
N ALA A 45 4.98 -7.88 10.25
CA ALA A 45 3.86 -8.14 11.16
C ALA A 45 4.31 -8.04 12.64
N PRO A 46 4.48 -6.83 13.19
CA PRO A 46 5.02 -6.65 14.54
C PRO A 46 4.01 -7.05 15.63
N ALA A 47 4.50 -7.68 16.70
CA ALA A 47 3.69 -7.95 17.88
C ALA A 47 3.17 -6.64 18.51
N GLN A 48 1.84 -6.55 18.66
CA GLN A 48 1.13 -5.39 19.18
C GLN A 48 0.96 -5.44 20.70
N PRO A 49 0.79 -4.28 21.39
CA PRO A 49 0.52 -4.25 22.83
C PRO A 49 -0.76 -5.01 23.21
N ILE A 50 -1.78 -4.92 22.36
CA ILE A 50 -3.02 -5.68 22.44
C ILE A 50 -3.11 -6.54 21.17
N PRO A 51 -3.31 -7.86 21.25
CA PRO A 51 -3.46 -8.71 20.08
C PRO A 51 -4.86 -8.51 19.44
N TYR A 52 -5.07 -7.34 18.85
CA TYR A 52 -6.31 -6.98 18.18
C TYR A 52 -6.47 -7.77 16.88
N SER A 53 -7.55 -8.54 16.78
CA SER A 53 -7.89 -9.33 15.59
C SER A 53 -8.86 -8.56 14.70
N HIS A 54 -8.40 -8.12 13.52
CA HIS A 54 -9.29 -7.58 12.49
C HIS A 54 -10.18 -8.69 11.91
N LYS A 55 -9.68 -9.93 11.84
CA LYS A 55 -10.47 -11.09 11.46
C LYS A 55 -11.75 -11.23 12.30
N LEU A 56 -11.66 -11.03 13.61
CA LEU A 56 -12.83 -11.10 14.48
C LEU A 56 -13.77 -9.90 14.26
N HIS A 57 -13.23 -8.68 14.25
CA HIS A 57 -14.07 -7.47 14.27
C HIS A 57 -14.62 -7.10 12.88
N ALA A 58 -13.77 -7.06 11.87
CA ALA A 58 -14.17 -6.73 10.50
C ALA A 58 -14.67 -7.96 9.74
N GLY A 59 -14.04 -9.13 9.95
CA GLY A 59 -14.40 -10.37 9.26
C GLY A 59 -15.63 -11.07 9.84
N GLU A 60 -15.58 -11.50 11.10
CA GLU A 60 -16.66 -12.31 11.69
C GLU A 60 -17.84 -11.44 12.16
N MET A 61 -17.55 -10.30 12.81
CA MET A 61 -18.57 -9.39 13.32
C MET A 61 -19.05 -8.35 12.29
N GLN A 62 -18.41 -8.28 11.12
CA GLN A 62 -18.79 -7.39 10.02
C GLN A 62 -18.88 -5.90 10.45
N ILE A 63 -18.01 -5.47 11.38
CA ILE A 63 -17.92 -4.06 11.78
C ILE A 63 -17.25 -3.28 10.65
N ASP A 64 -17.95 -2.26 10.12
CA ASP A 64 -17.42 -1.41 9.06
C ASP A 64 -16.13 -0.71 9.49
N CYS A 65 -15.15 -0.67 8.59
CA CYS A 65 -13.81 -0.11 8.83
C CYS A 65 -13.86 1.32 9.40
N ARG A 66 -14.83 2.13 8.97
CA ARG A 66 -14.97 3.55 9.33
C ARG A 66 -15.49 3.75 10.75
N TYR A 67 -16.04 2.72 11.40
CA TYR A 67 -16.41 2.80 12.80
C TYR A 67 -15.18 3.10 13.68
N CYS A 68 -14.06 2.41 13.40
CA CYS A 68 -12.79 2.65 14.08
C CYS A 68 -11.97 3.74 13.37
N HIS A 69 -11.82 3.63 12.04
CA HIS A 69 -11.00 4.53 11.22
C HIS A 69 -11.80 5.70 10.64
N HIS A 70 -12.54 6.39 11.51
CA HIS A 70 -13.53 7.42 11.15
C HIS A 70 -12.98 8.61 10.36
N THR A 71 -11.66 8.87 10.41
CA THR A 71 -11.05 10.00 9.68
C THR A 71 -10.64 9.68 8.25
N VAL A 72 -10.68 8.40 7.84
CA VAL A 72 -10.16 7.93 6.53
C VAL A 72 -10.77 8.69 5.35
N GLU A 73 -12.03 9.08 5.48
CA GLU A 73 -12.81 9.77 4.45
C GLU A 73 -12.57 11.28 4.39
N LYS A 74 -11.98 11.88 5.42
CA LYS A 74 -11.92 13.35 5.59
C LYS A 74 -10.52 13.90 5.78
N SER A 75 -9.57 13.05 6.14
CA SER A 75 -8.21 13.46 6.51
C SER A 75 -7.18 12.73 5.67
N ALA A 76 -5.98 13.32 5.58
CA ALA A 76 -4.82 12.66 5.01
C ALA A 76 -4.40 11.41 5.77
N HIS A 77 -4.66 11.39 7.09
CA HIS A 77 -4.31 10.28 7.96
C HIS A 77 -5.56 9.53 8.40
N ALA A 78 -5.61 8.22 8.11
CA ALA A 78 -6.50 7.30 8.79
C ALA A 78 -5.95 7.04 10.20
N GLY A 79 -6.53 7.71 11.20
CA GLY A 79 -6.10 7.57 12.58
C GLY A 79 -6.33 6.14 13.09
N VAL A 80 -5.45 5.69 13.99
CA VAL A 80 -5.76 4.54 14.86
C VAL A 80 -6.84 4.98 15.85
N PRO A 81 -7.88 4.16 16.11
CA PRO A 81 -8.96 4.55 17.02
C PRO A 81 -8.43 4.91 18.41
N SER A 82 -9.09 5.87 19.05
CA SER A 82 -8.84 6.18 20.45
C SER A 82 -9.32 5.04 21.35
N THR A 83 -8.80 4.99 22.58
CA THR A 83 -9.21 4.04 23.62
C THR A 83 -10.73 4.04 23.84
N GLN A 84 -11.38 5.19 23.68
CA GLN A 84 -12.83 5.33 23.83
C GLN A 84 -13.63 4.46 22.86
N VAL A 85 -13.20 4.35 21.59
CA VAL A 85 -13.90 3.52 20.60
C VAL A 85 -13.94 2.06 21.05
N CYS A 86 -12.82 1.55 21.57
CA CYS A 86 -12.73 0.20 22.12
C CYS A 86 -13.64 0.04 23.36
N MET A 87 -13.68 1.06 24.22
CA MET A 87 -14.45 1.04 25.46
C MET A 87 -15.96 1.18 25.28
N ASN A 88 -16.44 1.57 24.08
CA ASN A 88 -17.87 1.51 23.74
C ASN A 88 -18.45 0.10 23.95
N CYS A 89 -17.65 -0.94 23.69
CA CYS A 89 -18.05 -2.34 23.85
C CYS A 89 -17.30 -3.04 24.99
N HIS A 90 -15.98 -2.82 25.13
CA HIS A 90 -15.14 -3.59 26.07
C HIS A 90 -15.34 -3.26 27.55
N ARG A 91 -16.14 -2.25 27.88
CA ARG A 91 -16.70 -2.08 29.23
C ARG A 91 -17.65 -3.21 29.64
N HIS A 92 -18.22 -3.93 28.66
CA HIS A 92 -19.18 -5.02 28.87
C HIS A 92 -18.71 -6.34 28.29
N VAL A 93 -18.03 -6.31 27.14
CA VAL A 93 -17.60 -7.51 26.41
C VAL A 93 -16.16 -7.87 26.74
N ARG A 94 -15.95 -9.10 27.22
CA ARG A 94 -14.62 -9.62 27.59
C ARG A 94 -13.84 -8.69 28.55
N LYS A 95 -14.56 -7.90 29.35
CA LYS A 95 -13.99 -6.83 30.20
C LYS A 95 -12.89 -7.32 31.14
N ASP A 96 -12.95 -8.57 31.59
CA ASP A 96 -11.99 -9.17 32.53
C ASP A 96 -10.84 -9.92 31.84
N SER A 97 -10.76 -9.89 30.50
CA SER A 97 -9.70 -10.56 29.75
C SER A 97 -8.33 -9.98 30.12
N ALA A 98 -7.36 -10.86 30.39
CA ALA A 98 -5.97 -10.46 30.65
C ALA A 98 -5.36 -9.73 29.44
N LEU A 99 -5.74 -10.12 28.22
CA LEU A 99 -5.25 -9.51 26.97
C LEU A 99 -5.68 -8.03 26.82
N LEU A 100 -6.76 -7.63 27.49
CA LEU A 100 -7.27 -6.25 27.46
C LEU A 100 -6.71 -5.39 28.60
N LYS A 101 -5.77 -5.90 29.41
CA LYS A 101 -5.14 -5.10 30.46
C LYS A 101 -4.57 -3.78 29.93
N PRO A 102 -3.82 -3.74 28.81
CA PRO A 102 -3.29 -2.47 28.29
C PRO A 102 -4.39 -1.49 27.88
N LEU A 103 -5.56 -1.99 27.45
CA LEU A 103 -6.71 -1.14 27.13
C LEU A 103 -7.32 -0.52 28.39
N ARG A 104 -7.48 -1.31 29.46
CA ARG A 104 -7.98 -0.83 30.75
C ARG A 104 -7.01 0.16 31.37
N ASP A 105 -5.71 -0.15 31.37
CA ASP A 105 -4.67 0.76 31.87
C ASP A 105 -4.69 2.09 31.10
N SER A 106 -4.89 2.04 29.77
CA SER A 106 -5.03 3.23 28.92
C SER A 106 -6.29 4.05 29.27
N TRP A 107 -7.41 3.38 29.55
CA TRP A 107 -8.66 4.03 29.94
C TRP A 107 -8.55 4.70 31.33
N ASP A 108 -7.99 4.01 32.32
CA ASP A 108 -7.92 4.48 33.69
C ASP A 108 -6.90 5.62 33.88
N ASN A 109 -5.77 5.55 33.14
CA ASN A 109 -4.70 6.54 33.27
C ASN A 109 -4.81 7.69 32.24
N GLY A 110 -5.77 7.64 31.31
CA GLY A 110 -5.90 8.62 30.23
C GLY A 110 -4.75 8.65 29.22
N THR A 111 -3.90 7.63 29.21
CA THR A 111 -2.77 7.51 28.27
C THR A 111 -3.20 6.74 27.03
N SER A 112 -2.58 7.00 25.87
CA SER A 112 -2.87 6.25 24.64
C SER A 112 -2.13 4.92 24.58
N VAL A 113 -2.75 3.90 23.97
CA VAL A 113 -2.07 2.62 23.69
C VAL A 113 -0.94 2.85 22.69
N GLY A 114 0.27 2.37 23.01
CA GLY A 114 1.46 2.49 22.18
C GLY A 114 1.49 1.52 20.99
N TRP A 115 0.55 1.66 20.06
CA TRP A 115 0.46 0.82 18.87
C TRP A 115 1.72 0.89 18.00
N LYS A 116 2.14 -0.26 17.47
CA LYS A 116 3.23 -0.32 16.49
C LYS A 116 2.65 -0.17 15.10
N ARG A 117 3.10 0.87 14.38
CA ARG A 117 2.65 1.12 13.01
C ARG A 117 3.22 0.06 12.07
N VAL A 118 2.35 -0.55 11.25
CA VAL A 118 2.73 -1.51 10.21
C VAL A 118 3.10 -0.77 8.93
N HIS A 119 2.12 -0.07 8.34
CA HIS A 119 2.32 0.69 7.11
C HIS A 119 2.92 2.06 7.41
N LYS A 120 4.18 2.29 7.03
CA LYS A 120 4.84 3.60 7.14
C LYS A 120 5.48 3.98 5.81
N VAL A 121 4.95 5.02 5.17
CA VAL A 121 5.68 5.74 4.11
C VAL A 121 6.75 6.65 4.73
N PRO A 122 7.84 6.96 4.01
CA PRO A 122 8.86 7.89 4.50
C PRO A 122 8.27 9.27 4.85
N ASP A 123 8.86 9.95 5.84
CA ASP A 123 8.29 11.19 6.37
C ASP A 123 8.36 12.38 5.38
N TYR A 124 9.23 12.30 4.36
CA TYR A 124 9.27 13.23 3.24
C TYR A 124 8.19 12.97 2.18
N ALA A 125 7.47 11.84 2.28
CA ALA A 125 6.38 11.50 1.38
C ALA A 125 5.03 11.88 2.01
N TYR A 126 4.21 12.61 1.26
CA TYR A 126 2.86 12.99 1.67
C TYR A 126 1.81 12.07 1.07
N PHE A 127 1.12 11.32 1.92
CA PHE A 127 0.00 10.49 1.55
C PHE A 127 -1.30 11.05 2.14
N ASN A 128 -2.38 11.05 1.34
CA ASN A 128 -3.68 11.54 1.76
C ASN A 128 -4.78 10.48 1.55
N HIS A 129 -5.27 9.85 2.63
CA HIS A 129 -6.32 8.83 2.55
C HIS A 129 -7.60 9.33 1.88
N SER A 130 -8.12 10.51 2.24
CA SER A 130 -9.40 11.01 1.69
C SER A 130 -9.35 11.19 0.18
N ALA A 131 -8.18 11.55 -0.36
CA ALA A 131 -7.97 11.68 -1.80
C ALA A 131 -8.03 10.34 -2.56
N HIS A 132 -7.85 9.21 -1.87
CA HIS A 132 -7.90 7.87 -2.48
C HIS A 132 -9.24 7.18 -2.28
N VAL A 133 -9.88 7.38 -1.12
CA VAL A 133 -11.19 6.75 -0.84
C VAL A 133 -12.38 7.56 -1.35
N GLN A 134 -12.16 8.81 -1.76
CA GLN A 134 -13.19 9.67 -2.37
C GLN A 134 -12.59 10.53 -3.49
N LEU A 135 -12.46 9.92 -4.68
CA LEU A 135 -11.91 10.60 -5.84
C LEU A 135 -12.96 10.90 -6.92
N GLY A 136 -12.69 11.91 -7.72
CA GLY A 136 -13.59 12.36 -8.79
C GLY A 136 -14.83 13.11 -8.29
N VAL A 137 -15.66 13.59 -9.24
CA VAL A 137 -16.86 14.39 -8.98
C VAL A 137 -18.03 13.96 -9.86
N GLY A 138 -19.26 14.11 -9.36
CA GLY A 138 -20.49 13.77 -10.08
C GLY A 138 -20.48 12.31 -10.57
N LYS A 139 -20.71 12.12 -11.88
CA LYS A 139 -20.69 10.80 -12.53
C LYS A 139 -19.32 10.11 -12.58
N ASN A 140 -18.24 10.86 -12.32
CA ASN A 140 -16.88 10.33 -12.33
C ASN A 140 -16.38 10.00 -10.92
N ARG A 141 -17.27 9.88 -9.92
CA ARG A 141 -16.89 9.48 -8.57
C ARG A 141 -16.47 8.01 -8.55
N ALA A 142 -15.33 7.77 -7.95
CA ALA A 142 -14.83 6.43 -7.67
C ALA A 142 -13.99 6.47 -6.39
N ALA A 143 -13.42 5.33 -6.05
CA ALA A 143 -12.52 5.20 -4.93
C ALA A 143 -11.53 4.06 -5.15
N VAL A 144 -10.46 4.06 -4.38
CA VAL A 144 -9.56 2.91 -4.20
C VAL A 144 -9.98 2.21 -2.92
N GLY A 145 -10.24 0.91 -2.98
CA GLY A 145 -10.67 0.15 -1.80
C GLY A 145 -9.54 -0.19 -0.86
N CYS A 146 -9.88 -0.41 0.42
CA CYS A 146 -8.90 -0.72 1.46
C CYS A 146 -8.06 -1.96 1.10
N VAL A 147 -8.70 -2.99 0.53
CA VAL A 147 -8.06 -4.25 0.13
C VAL A 147 -6.94 -4.07 -0.90
N THR A 148 -6.99 -3.04 -1.74
CA THR A 148 -5.98 -2.80 -2.77
C THR A 148 -4.64 -2.39 -2.17
N CYS A 149 -4.63 -1.71 -1.02
CA CYS A 149 -3.39 -1.23 -0.38
C CYS A 149 -3.04 -2.00 0.89
N HIS A 150 -4.03 -2.53 1.60
CA HIS A 150 -3.85 -3.19 2.89
C HIS A 150 -4.10 -4.71 2.85
N GLY A 151 -4.46 -5.26 1.68
CA GLY A 151 -4.83 -6.66 1.56
C GLY A 151 -6.12 -7.01 2.31
N ARG A 152 -6.38 -8.31 2.48
CA ARG A 152 -7.58 -8.84 3.15
C ARG A 152 -7.50 -8.72 4.68
N ILE A 153 -7.57 -7.48 5.18
CA ILE A 153 -7.55 -7.15 6.62
C ILE A 153 -8.64 -7.88 7.39
N ASP A 154 -9.79 -8.15 6.77
CA ASP A 154 -10.89 -8.94 7.32
C ASP A 154 -10.54 -10.43 7.54
N GLU A 155 -9.41 -10.90 7.03
CA GLU A 155 -8.88 -12.25 7.30
C GLU A 155 -7.67 -12.23 8.25
N MET A 156 -7.19 -11.04 8.62
CA MET A 156 -5.97 -10.86 9.41
C MET A 156 -6.24 -10.85 10.91
N ALA A 157 -5.77 -11.89 11.61
CA ALA A 157 -5.72 -11.90 13.08
C ALA A 157 -4.60 -10.98 13.62
N LEU A 158 -3.52 -10.83 12.87
CA LEU A 158 -2.46 -9.86 13.09
C LEU A 158 -2.24 -9.13 11.76
N VAL A 159 -2.21 -7.80 11.79
CA VAL A 159 -2.01 -7.00 10.57
C VAL A 159 -0.58 -7.17 10.10
N GLU A 160 -0.44 -7.44 8.81
CA GLU A 160 0.84 -7.49 8.11
C GLU A 160 0.82 -6.56 6.90
N GLN A 161 1.99 -6.11 6.48
CA GLN A 161 2.12 -5.34 5.25
C GLN A 161 2.05 -6.28 4.04
N GLN A 162 0.93 -6.22 3.31
CA GLN A 162 0.71 -7.05 2.11
C GLN A 162 1.27 -6.40 0.84
N GLU A 163 1.19 -5.08 0.74
CA GLU A 163 1.66 -4.34 -0.43
C GLU A 163 2.97 -3.60 -0.14
N PRO A 164 3.84 -3.40 -1.14
CA PRO A 164 5.13 -2.72 -0.95
C PRO A 164 5.00 -1.25 -0.54
N LEU A 165 3.93 -0.57 -0.99
CA LEU A 165 3.72 0.88 -0.80
C LEU A 165 4.94 1.74 -1.20
N SER A 166 5.73 1.25 -2.16
CA SER A 166 6.90 1.94 -2.69
C SER A 166 6.49 3.00 -3.71
N MET A 167 7.38 3.96 -3.99
CA MET A 167 7.12 4.98 -5.01
C MET A 167 6.75 4.37 -6.36
N GLY A 168 7.47 3.34 -6.81
CA GLY A 168 7.19 2.66 -8.08
C GLY A 168 5.77 2.07 -8.11
N TRP A 169 5.39 1.36 -7.06
CA TRP A 169 4.05 0.79 -6.92
C TRP A 169 2.94 1.86 -6.91
N CYS A 170 3.16 2.98 -6.22
CA CYS A 170 2.23 4.11 -6.22
C CYS A 170 2.11 4.73 -7.62
N LEU A 171 3.24 4.92 -8.32
CA LEU A 171 3.28 5.53 -9.65
C LEU A 171 2.63 4.62 -10.71
N ASP A 172 2.84 3.32 -10.65
CA ASP A 172 2.18 2.36 -11.54
C ASP A 172 0.65 2.46 -11.43
N CYS A 173 0.14 2.58 -10.20
CA CYS A 173 -1.28 2.81 -9.94
C CYS A 173 -1.74 4.20 -10.42
N HIS A 174 -0.95 5.25 -10.17
CA HIS A 174 -1.27 6.60 -10.64
C HIS A 174 -1.30 6.70 -12.18
N ASP A 175 -0.43 5.96 -12.86
CA ASP A 175 -0.39 5.91 -14.33
C ASP A 175 -1.56 5.14 -14.92
N ASN A 176 -2.00 4.05 -14.26
CA ASN A 176 -3.08 3.20 -14.73
C ASN A 176 -4.05 2.81 -13.59
N PRO A 177 -4.86 3.75 -13.07
CA PRO A 177 -5.65 3.51 -11.87
C PRO A 177 -6.88 2.62 -12.10
N ALA A 178 -7.32 2.46 -13.35
CA ALA A 178 -8.62 1.87 -13.70
C ALA A 178 -8.86 0.49 -13.06
N ALA A 179 -7.84 -0.37 -13.00
CA ALA A 179 -7.97 -1.70 -12.40
C ALA A 179 -8.25 -1.67 -10.88
N ASN A 180 -7.89 -0.57 -10.22
CA ASN A 180 -8.01 -0.40 -8.77
C ASN A 180 -9.23 0.44 -8.36
N LEU A 181 -9.90 1.09 -9.32
CA LEU A 181 -11.08 1.90 -9.06
C LEU A 181 -12.31 1.04 -8.79
N ARG A 182 -13.12 1.48 -7.83
CA ARG A 182 -14.40 0.89 -7.46
C ARG A 182 -15.45 1.95 -7.13
N PRO A 183 -16.74 1.58 -7.07
CA PRO A 183 -17.78 2.47 -6.58
C PRO A 183 -17.47 2.94 -5.14
N VAL A 184 -17.84 4.18 -4.81
CA VAL A 184 -17.52 4.78 -3.50
C VAL A 184 -18.20 4.01 -2.34
N ASP A 185 -19.37 3.42 -2.58
CA ASP A 185 -20.08 2.59 -1.60
C ASP A 185 -19.42 1.21 -1.37
N LYS A 186 -18.43 0.84 -2.20
CA LYS A 186 -17.70 -0.44 -2.14
C LYS A 186 -16.26 -0.30 -1.63
N VAL A 187 -15.91 0.85 -1.05
CA VAL A 187 -14.56 1.12 -0.52
C VAL A 187 -14.13 0.13 0.57
N THR A 188 -15.03 -0.13 1.52
CA THR A 188 -14.79 -1.02 2.66
C THR A 188 -15.22 -2.46 2.39
N ASP A 189 -15.79 -2.73 1.21
CA ASP A 189 -16.15 -4.08 0.79
C ASP A 189 -14.88 -4.83 0.34
N MET A 190 -14.42 -5.73 1.20
CA MET A 190 -13.19 -6.50 1.01
C MET A 190 -13.34 -7.63 -0.01
N LEU A 191 -14.58 -8.00 -0.35
CA LEU A 191 -14.91 -9.08 -1.29
C LEU A 191 -15.34 -8.57 -2.67
N TRP A 192 -15.58 -7.27 -2.80
CA TRP A 192 -16.01 -6.67 -4.04
C TRP A 192 -15.03 -6.96 -5.20
N ARG A 193 -15.60 -7.32 -6.35
CA ARG A 193 -14.90 -7.50 -7.62
C ARG A 193 -15.62 -6.73 -8.71
N ALA A 194 -14.86 -6.10 -9.59
CA ALA A 194 -15.40 -5.41 -10.75
C ALA A 194 -16.06 -6.42 -11.71
N ASP A 195 -17.29 -6.13 -12.11
CA ASP A 195 -17.91 -6.71 -13.29
C ASP A 195 -17.44 -5.99 -14.57
N ASP A 196 -17.86 -6.48 -15.73
CA ASP A 196 -17.42 -5.91 -17.01
C ASP A 196 -17.97 -4.50 -17.25
N GLU A 197 -19.18 -4.21 -16.78
CA GLU A 197 -19.78 -2.87 -16.87
C GLU A 197 -18.97 -1.84 -16.07
N TRP A 198 -18.61 -2.20 -14.83
CA TRP A 198 -17.80 -1.34 -13.99
C TRP A 198 -16.39 -1.18 -14.55
N ARG A 199 -15.76 -2.21 -15.14
CA ARG A 199 -14.44 -2.07 -15.77
C ARG A 199 -14.43 -0.99 -16.85
N LEU A 200 -15.48 -0.93 -17.68
CA LEU A 200 -15.63 0.11 -18.70
C LEU A 200 -15.81 1.50 -18.06
N THR A 201 -16.62 1.57 -17.00
CA THR A 201 -16.82 2.79 -16.21
C THR A 201 -15.50 3.27 -15.60
N ALA A 202 -14.73 2.37 -14.97
CA ALA A 202 -13.44 2.67 -14.36
C ALA A 202 -12.41 3.18 -15.37
N LEU A 203 -12.38 2.60 -16.58
CA LEU A 203 -11.56 3.12 -17.68
C LEU A 203 -11.97 4.54 -18.10
N ALA A 204 -13.26 4.83 -18.14
CA ALA A 204 -13.75 6.17 -18.43
C ALA A 204 -13.39 7.16 -17.30
N VAL A 205 -13.60 6.78 -16.04
CA VAL A 205 -13.25 7.60 -14.87
C VAL A 205 -11.76 7.86 -14.82
N ALA A 206 -10.91 6.85 -15.02
CA ALA A 206 -9.45 6.98 -14.98
C ALA A 206 -8.92 8.07 -15.93
N LYS A 207 -9.53 8.25 -17.10
CA LYS A 207 -9.19 9.30 -18.08
C LYS A 207 -9.53 10.73 -17.61
N THR A 208 -10.35 10.86 -16.57
CA THR A 208 -10.77 12.14 -16.00
C THR A 208 -9.97 12.52 -14.76
N LEU A 209 -9.28 11.55 -14.15
CA LEU A 209 -8.43 11.78 -13.00
C LEU A 209 -7.16 12.51 -13.42
N ASN A 210 -6.38 12.93 -12.42
CA ASN A 210 -5.07 13.55 -12.60
C ASN A 210 -4.21 13.37 -11.34
N PRO A 211 -3.83 12.14 -10.98
CA PRO A 211 -3.10 11.88 -9.75
C PRO A 211 -1.66 12.42 -9.84
N PRO A 212 -1.08 12.84 -8.70
CA PRO A 212 0.26 13.44 -8.67
C PRO A 212 1.34 12.42 -9.07
N GLY A 213 2.35 12.86 -9.82
CA GLY A 213 3.44 12.00 -10.29
C GLY A 213 3.08 11.09 -11.48
N SER A 214 1.83 11.10 -11.95
CA SER A 214 1.47 10.32 -13.14
C SER A 214 2.20 10.86 -14.38
N ARG A 215 2.92 9.97 -15.06
CA ARG A 215 3.62 10.21 -16.32
C ARG A 215 2.66 10.18 -17.50
N THR A 216 1.65 9.32 -17.45
CA THR A 216 0.65 9.18 -18.53
C THR A 216 -0.34 10.34 -18.55
N GLN A 217 -0.55 11.01 -17.41
CA GLN A 217 -1.50 12.13 -17.28
C GLN A 217 -0.83 13.50 -17.22
N ALA A 218 0.51 13.54 -17.26
CA ALA A 218 1.32 14.76 -17.35
C ALA A 218 1.05 15.58 -18.62
N PHE A 219 0.65 14.91 -19.70
CA PHE A 219 0.47 15.49 -21.02
C PHE A 219 -0.81 14.94 -21.65
N LYS A 220 -1.79 15.81 -21.92
CA LYS A 220 -3.02 15.44 -22.62
C LYS A 220 -3.14 16.26 -23.89
N TRP A 221 -3.23 15.59 -25.03
CA TRP A 221 -3.60 16.24 -26.28
C TRP A 221 -5.09 16.59 -26.23
N ARG A 222 -5.40 17.86 -26.46
CA ARG A 222 -6.77 18.34 -26.64
C ARG A 222 -7.27 18.01 -28.04
N ASP A 223 -8.58 18.01 -28.20
CA ASP A 223 -9.23 17.74 -29.50
C ASP A 223 -8.85 18.78 -30.58
N ASP A 224 -8.37 19.96 -30.18
CA ASP A 224 -7.86 21.02 -31.05
C ASP A 224 -6.36 20.85 -31.43
N GLY A 225 -5.73 19.75 -31.02
CA GLY A 225 -4.32 19.45 -31.29
C GLY A 225 -3.33 20.17 -30.38
N THR A 226 -3.79 20.94 -29.38
CA THR A 226 -2.90 21.57 -28.40
C THR A 226 -2.51 20.63 -27.27
N LEU A 227 -1.28 20.77 -26.78
CA LEU A 227 -0.78 19.98 -25.65
C LEU A 227 -1.15 20.66 -24.33
N GLU A 228 -2.03 20.03 -23.56
CA GLU A 228 -2.31 20.43 -22.18
C GLU A 228 -1.30 19.75 -21.25
N THR A 229 -0.37 20.54 -20.71
CA THR A 229 0.54 20.11 -19.65
C THR A 229 -0.13 20.32 -18.30
N ARG A 230 -0.19 19.26 -17.48
CA ARG A 230 -0.79 19.36 -16.14
C ARG A 230 0.31 19.40 -15.08
N ALA A 231 0.25 20.38 -14.18
CA ALA A 231 1.23 20.60 -13.11
C ALA A 231 1.37 19.43 -12.11
N THR A 232 0.46 18.45 -12.18
CA THR A 232 0.46 17.19 -11.42
C THR A 232 1.56 16.23 -11.82
N ALA A 233 2.27 16.46 -12.91
CA ALA A 233 3.48 15.72 -13.28
C ALA A 233 4.67 15.96 -12.32
N SER A 234 4.54 16.92 -11.38
CA SER A 234 5.62 17.25 -10.44
C SER A 234 5.62 16.32 -9.23
N CYS A 235 6.82 15.92 -8.80
CA CYS A 235 7.02 15.14 -7.57
C CYS A 235 6.55 15.88 -6.31
N ASN A 236 6.37 17.20 -6.37
CA ASN A 236 5.91 18.05 -5.25
C ASN A 236 4.51 17.67 -4.74
N GLY A 237 3.69 16.97 -5.55
CA GLY A 237 2.41 16.46 -5.09
C GLY A 237 2.54 15.34 -4.04
N CYS A 238 3.66 14.62 -4.05
CA CYS A 238 3.93 13.49 -3.18
C CYS A 238 5.10 13.74 -2.22
N HIS A 239 5.91 14.78 -2.42
CA HIS A 239 7.06 15.11 -1.59
C HIS A 239 6.79 16.42 -0.82
N ARG A 240 7.21 16.46 0.44
CA ARG A 240 7.22 17.66 1.29
C ARG A 240 8.64 18.08 1.63
#